data_AF-A0AAJ2GI47-F1
#
_entry.id   AF-A0AAJ2GI47-F1
#
_cell.length_a   1.000
_cell.length_b   1.000
_cell.length_c   1.000
_cell.angle_alpha   90.00
_cell.angle_beta   90.00
_cell.angle_gamma   90.00
#
_symmetry.space_group_name_H-M   'P 1'
#
loop_
_entity.id
_entity.type
_entity.pdbx_description
1 polymer ?
#
loop_
_entity_poly.entity_id
_entity_poly.type
_entity_poly.pdbx_seq_one_letter_code
_entity_poly.pdbx_strand_id
1 'polypeptide(L)'
;MTGTATPNVSLHIWKASHIEGGKQTVIDLSTPADWCDYYGVPVQDGVATVYKAVGANYMSKWGADYTPGTMPQAPDWDGGARECGKGLHFSPSPRATHRFVHRPTHYLECRIALEDMAVHFDGDYPEKCKAKGVCAPLIEVDVNGKPIAVQAAEAVK
;
A
#
# COMPACT_ATOMS: atom_id res chain seq x y z
N MET A 1 -5.67 23.00 -14.46
CA MET A 1 -5.19 24.32 -14.00
C MET A 1 -4.35 24.92 -15.11
N THR A 2 -4.49 26.21 -15.40
CA THR A 2 -3.65 26.92 -16.37
C THR A 2 -2.87 28.04 -15.67
N GLY A 3 -1.66 28.36 -16.14
CA GLY A 3 -0.84 29.41 -15.53
C GLY A 3 0.47 29.67 -16.26
N THR A 4 1.30 30.54 -15.70
CA THR A 4 2.61 30.92 -16.26
C THR A 4 3.69 30.84 -15.18
N ALA A 5 4.93 30.58 -15.57
CA ALA A 5 6.10 30.57 -14.69
C ALA A 5 7.32 31.22 -15.35
N THR A 6 8.11 31.93 -14.54
CA THR A 6 9.34 32.57 -15.02
C THR A 6 10.43 31.52 -15.31
N PRO A 7 11.42 31.82 -16.19
CA PRO A 7 12.32 30.80 -16.75
C PRO A 7 13.17 30.00 -15.75
N ASN A 8 13.37 30.50 -14.52
CA ASN A 8 14.19 29.86 -13.50
C ASN A 8 13.38 29.18 -12.39
N VAL A 9 12.06 29.07 -12.54
CA VAL A 9 11.20 28.29 -11.64
C VAL A 9 11.12 26.85 -12.13
N SER A 10 11.30 25.89 -11.22
CA SER A 10 11.09 24.46 -11.51
C SER A 10 9.71 24.03 -11.03
N LEU A 11 9.01 23.26 -11.85
CA LEU A 11 7.62 22.86 -11.64
C LEU A 11 7.48 21.36 -11.80
N HIS A 12 6.76 20.72 -10.87
CA HIS A 12 6.23 19.38 -11.06
C HIS A 12 4.78 19.49 -11.49
N ILE A 13 4.51 19.09 -12.73
CA ILE A 13 3.19 19.20 -13.35
C ILE A 13 2.44 17.90 -13.12
N TRP A 14 1.36 17.99 -12.36
CA TRP A 14 0.48 16.86 -12.08
C TRP A 14 -0.73 16.89 -13.01
N LYS A 15 -1.08 15.73 -13.57
CA LYS A 15 -2.27 15.52 -14.42
C LYS A 15 -2.28 16.46 -15.63
N ALA A 16 -3.46 16.83 -16.12
CA ALA A 16 -3.69 17.73 -17.25
C ALA A 16 -3.47 19.23 -16.91
N SER A 17 -2.60 19.56 -15.96
CA SER A 17 -2.26 20.96 -15.68
C SER A 17 -1.36 21.51 -16.80
N HIS A 18 -1.60 22.75 -17.21
CA HIS A 18 -0.88 23.38 -18.30
C HIS A 18 -0.26 24.69 -17.83
N ILE A 19 1.06 24.74 -17.70
CA ILE A 19 1.79 25.95 -17.33
C ILE A 19 2.67 26.38 -18.52
N GLU A 20 2.69 27.67 -18.83
CA GLU A 20 3.61 28.23 -19.82
C GLU A 20 4.90 28.70 -19.14
N GLY A 21 6.06 28.37 -19.70
CA GLY A 21 7.37 28.78 -19.16
C GLY A 21 7.87 27.93 -17.98
N GLY A 22 8.99 28.34 -17.37
CA GLY A 22 9.67 27.56 -16.33
C GLY A 22 10.30 26.24 -16.84
N LYS A 23 10.88 25.48 -15.90
CA LYS A 23 11.49 24.15 -16.12
C LYS A 23 10.55 23.10 -15.58
N GLN A 24 9.97 22.29 -16.46
CA GLN A 24 8.84 21.44 -16.09
C GLN A 24 9.20 19.95 -16.12
N THR A 25 8.77 19.24 -15.09
CA THR A 25 8.75 17.78 -15.03
C THR A 25 7.30 17.35 -14.92
N VAL A 26 6.81 16.61 -15.91
CA VAL A 26 5.44 16.08 -15.89
C VAL A 26 5.44 14.76 -15.12
N ILE A 27 4.50 14.64 -14.19
CA ILE A 27 4.27 13.43 -13.38
C ILE A 27 3.00 12.78 -13.90
N ASP A 28 3.16 11.61 -14.51
CA ASP A 28 2.10 10.76 -15.01
C ASP A 28 2.13 9.43 -14.26
N LEU A 29 1.22 9.25 -13.32
CA LEU A 29 1.09 8.03 -12.51
C LEU A 29 -0.32 7.50 -12.71
N SER A 30 -0.42 6.27 -13.22
CA SER A 30 -1.72 5.67 -13.55
C SER A 30 -1.80 4.18 -13.22
N THR A 31 -0.68 3.54 -12.89
CA THR A 31 -0.60 2.11 -12.65
C THR A 31 -0.23 1.77 -11.20
N PRO A 32 -0.49 0.53 -10.74
CA PRO A 32 0.05 0.04 -9.47
C PRO A 32 1.58 0.10 -9.40
N ALA A 33 2.28 -0.09 -10.52
CA ALA A 33 3.74 0.02 -10.58
C ALA A 33 4.19 1.46 -10.30
N ASP A 34 3.52 2.45 -10.91
CA ASP A 34 3.78 3.88 -10.66
C ASP A 34 3.54 4.25 -9.20
N TRP A 35 2.51 3.68 -8.58
CA TRP A 35 2.22 3.89 -7.17
C TRP A 35 3.34 3.31 -6.30
N CYS A 36 3.83 2.11 -6.65
CA CYS A 36 4.93 1.50 -5.93
C CYS A 36 6.20 2.34 -6.03
N ASP A 37 6.55 2.80 -7.23
CA ASP A 37 7.71 3.68 -7.46
C ASP A 37 7.57 4.98 -6.66
N TYR A 38 6.41 5.64 -6.75
CA TYR A 38 6.14 6.90 -6.06
C TYR A 38 6.24 6.80 -4.53
N TYR A 39 5.77 5.70 -3.94
CA TYR A 39 5.81 5.48 -2.49
C TYR A 39 7.05 4.71 -2.01
N GLY A 40 7.97 4.34 -2.91
CA GLY A 40 9.18 3.59 -2.58
C GLY A 40 8.90 2.14 -2.12
N VAL A 41 7.83 1.54 -2.63
CA VAL A 41 7.45 0.15 -2.34
C VAL A 41 8.29 -0.80 -3.19
N PRO A 42 9.02 -1.74 -2.56
CA PRO A 42 9.79 -2.73 -3.30
C PRO A 42 8.89 -3.62 -4.13
N VAL A 43 9.22 -3.75 -5.41
CA VAL A 43 8.61 -4.71 -6.34
C VAL A 43 9.69 -5.68 -6.79
N GLN A 44 9.45 -6.97 -6.61
CA GLN A 44 10.30 -8.05 -7.10
C GLN A 44 9.44 -9.05 -7.86
N ASP A 45 9.83 -9.38 -9.10
CA ASP A 45 9.13 -10.36 -9.95
C ASP A 45 7.61 -10.12 -10.06
N GLY A 46 7.21 -8.84 -10.17
CA GLY A 46 5.79 -8.44 -10.26
C GLY A 46 5.03 -8.47 -8.92
N VAL A 47 5.72 -8.64 -7.80
CA VAL A 47 5.14 -8.69 -6.46
C VAL A 47 5.59 -7.48 -5.63
N ALA A 48 4.62 -6.68 -5.19
CA ALA A 48 4.83 -5.53 -4.32
C ALA A 48 4.84 -5.96 -2.84
N THR A 49 5.75 -5.36 -2.06
CA THR A 49 5.83 -5.55 -0.61
C THR A 49 5.18 -4.38 0.13
N VAL A 50 3.95 -4.56 0.57
CA VAL A 50 3.15 -3.55 1.29
C VAL A 50 2.84 -4.02 2.71
N TYR A 51 2.16 -3.18 3.50
CA TYR A 51 2.02 -3.44 4.92
C TYR A 51 0.59 -3.26 5.44
N LYS A 52 0.24 -4.11 6.41
CA LYS A 52 -0.96 -3.99 7.21
C LYS A 52 -0.59 -3.80 8.68
N ALA A 53 -1.37 -3.01 9.41
CA ALA A 53 -1.32 -3.03 10.86
C ALA A 53 -2.69 -3.43 11.44
N VAL A 54 -2.65 -4.10 12.58
CA VAL A 54 -3.82 -4.66 13.29
C VAL A 54 -3.61 -4.60 14.81
N GLY A 55 -4.70 -4.78 15.55
CA GLY A 55 -4.66 -4.89 17.01
C GLY A 55 -4.20 -6.27 17.48
N ALA A 56 -4.15 -6.46 18.80
CA ALA A 56 -3.56 -7.62 19.48
C ALA A 56 -4.06 -9.02 19.06
N ASN A 57 -5.23 -9.12 18.41
CA ASN A 57 -5.81 -10.38 17.96
C ASN A 57 -5.61 -10.67 16.47
N TYR A 58 -4.73 -9.93 15.79
CA TYR A 58 -4.51 -9.99 14.34
C TYR A 58 -5.72 -9.68 13.45
N MET A 59 -6.83 -9.21 14.04
CA MET A 59 -8.02 -8.87 13.28
C MET A 59 -8.00 -7.40 12.88
N SER A 60 -8.42 -7.12 11.66
CA SER A 60 -8.79 -5.76 11.28
C SER A 60 -10.10 -5.36 11.94
N LYS A 61 -10.34 -4.04 12.06
CA LYS A 61 -11.63 -3.50 12.55
C LYS A 61 -12.85 -3.94 11.72
N TRP A 62 -12.62 -4.50 10.54
CA TRP A 62 -13.64 -4.97 9.60
C TRP A 62 -13.74 -6.50 9.53
N GLY A 63 -13.05 -7.22 10.41
CA GLY A 63 -13.20 -8.67 10.56
C GLY A 63 -12.31 -9.55 9.67
N ALA A 64 -11.43 -8.98 8.84
CA ALA A 64 -10.40 -9.76 8.15
C ALA A 64 -9.26 -10.15 9.11
N ASP A 65 -8.84 -11.41 9.04
CA ASP A 65 -7.74 -12.02 9.81
C ASP A 65 -6.40 -11.81 9.11
N TYR A 66 -5.38 -11.38 9.87
CA TYR A 66 -4.01 -11.15 9.41
C TYR A 66 -3.00 -11.93 10.26
N THR A 67 -3.39 -13.10 10.78
CA THR A 67 -2.49 -13.98 11.54
C THR A 67 -1.26 -14.34 10.70
N PRO A 68 -0.02 -14.20 11.22
CA PRO A 68 1.20 -14.56 10.50
C PRO A 68 1.16 -15.99 9.96
N GLY A 69 1.72 -16.20 8.76
CA GLY A 69 1.68 -17.49 8.07
C GLY A 69 0.40 -17.77 7.28
N THR A 70 -0.67 -16.99 7.47
CA THR A 70 -1.90 -17.12 6.66
C THR A 70 -1.81 -16.33 5.35
N MET A 71 -2.76 -16.57 4.44
CA MET A 71 -2.88 -15.87 3.15
C MET A 71 -4.31 -15.34 2.98
N PRO A 72 -4.67 -14.21 3.62
CA PRO A 72 -6.03 -13.69 3.55
C PRO A 72 -6.43 -13.28 2.12
N GLN A 73 -7.71 -13.47 1.83
CA GLN A 73 -8.38 -13.09 0.59
C GLN A 73 -9.64 -12.31 0.95
N ALA A 74 -9.98 -11.30 0.15
CA ALA A 74 -11.22 -10.55 0.28
C ALA A 74 -12.32 -11.21 -0.56
N PRO A 75 -13.35 -11.81 0.06
CA PRO A 75 -14.44 -12.47 -0.67
C PRO A 75 -15.32 -11.47 -1.44
N ASP A 76 -15.24 -10.19 -1.11
CA ASP A 76 -16.05 -9.13 -1.68
C ASP A 76 -15.28 -8.19 -2.62
N TRP A 77 -14.13 -8.65 -3.14
CA TRP A 77 -13.34 -7.91 -4.12
C TRP A 77 -14.18 -7.47 -5.33
N ASP A 78 -14.09 -6.19 -5.67
CA ASP A 78 -14.88 -5.52 -6.70
C ASP A 78 -14.08 -5.21 -7.98
N GLY A 79 -12.92 -5.87 -8.17
CA GLY A 79 -12.01 -5.54 -9.25
C GLY A 79 -11.25 -4.23 -9.04
N GLY A 80 -11.29 -3.64 -7.83
CA GLY A 80 -10.59 -2.40 -7.52
C GLY A 80 -11.37 -1.14 -7.89
N ALA A 81 -12.68 -1.26 -8.18
CA ALA A 81 -13.50 -0.12 -8.59
C ALA A 81 -13.61 0.96 -7.49
N ARG A 82 -13.80 0.55 -6.23
CA ARG A 82 -13.91 1.48 -5.10
C ARG A 82 -12.59 1.68 -4.40
N GLU A 83 -12.27 2.92 -4.02
CA GLU A 83 -11.09 3.17 -3.18
C GLU A 83 -11.23 2.57 -1.76
N CYS A 84 -12.42 2.68 -1.16
CA CYS A 84 -12.68 2.25 0.20
C CYS A 84 -13.79 1.18 0.27
N GLY A 85 -13.60 0.21 1.15
CA GLY A 85 -14.38 -1.03 1.16
C GLY A 85 -14.00 -1.99 0.04
N LYS A 86 -14.56 -3.20 0.07
CA LYS A 86 -14.45 -4.25 -0.97
C LYS A 86 -13.00 -4.62 -1.32
N GLY A 87 -12.40 -5.59 -0.65
CA GLY A 87 -10.95 -5.85 -0.79
C GLY A 87 -10.17 -5.67 0.50
N LEU A 88 -8.92 -6.12 0.48
CA LEU A 88 -7.96 -5.88 1.56
C LEU A 88 -7.21 -4.56 1.30
N HIS A 89 -7.01 -3.75 2.33
CA HIS A 89 -6.34 -2.45 2.23
C HIS A 89 -4.98 -2.46 2.93
N PHE A 90 -3.97 -1.91 2.26
CA PHE A 90 -2.59 -1.89 2.71
C PHE A 90 -1.97 -0.49 2.58
N SER A 91 -0.84 -0.30 3.24
CA SER A 91 -0.06 0.94 3.24
C SER A 91 1.36 0.67 2.72
N PRO A 92 2.05 1.67 2.16
CA PRO A 92 3.37 1.49 1.55
C PRO A 92 4.49 1.22 2.57
N SER A 93 4.26 1.55 3.84
CA SER A 93 5.19 1.27 4.94
C SER A 93 4.42 0.93 6.22
N PRO A 94 5.05 0.26 7.21
CA PRO A 94 4.42 0.02 8.50
C PRO A 94 4.00 1.31 9.20
N ARG A 95 4.79 2.38 9.10
CA ARG A 95 4.47 3.69 9.72
C ARG A 95 3.26 4.36 9.04
N ALA A 96 3.11 4.22 7.72
CA ALA A 96 1.97 4.77 7.01
C ALA A 96 0.63 4.16 7.46
N THR A 97 0.64 2.93 8.01
CA THR A 97 -0.58 2.30 8.57
C THR A 97 -1.21 3.09 9.72
N HIS A 98 -0.43 3.93 10.43
CA HIS A 98 -0.91 4.71 11.58
C HIS A 98 -1.98 5.73 11.20
N ARG A 99 -2.10 6.09 9.91
CA ARG A 99 -3.19 6.91 9.40
C ARG A 99 -4.54 6.20 9.48
N PHE A 100 -4.55 4.86 9.48
CA PHE A 100 -5.77 4.03 9.39
C PHE A 100 -6.07 3.24 10.65
N VAL A 101 -5.06 3.03 11.50
CA VAL A 101 -5.14 2.25 12.73
C VAL A 101 -4.50 3.02 13.87
N HIS A 102 -5.28 3.29 14.91
CA HIS A 102 -4.78 3.91 16.13
C HIS A 102 -4.10 2.86 17.01
N ARG A 103 -2.86 3.12 17.44
CA ARG A 103 -2.07 2.26 18.35
C ARG A 103 -2.04 0.78 17.90
N PRO A 104 -1.53 0.47 16.69
CA PRO A 104 -1.41 -0.92 16.26
C PRO A 104 -0.49 -1.72 17.19
N THR A 105 -0.82 -3.00 17.38
CA THR A 105 0.01 -3.95 18.15
C THR A 105 0.92 -4.75 17.24
N HIS A 106 0.46 -5.04 16.01
CA HIS A 106 1.19 -5.85 15.05
C HIS A 106 1.28 -5.14 13.69
N TYR A 107 2.38 -5.41 12.97
CA TYR A 107 2.58 -5.01 11.59
C TYR A 107 2.90 -6.26 10.77
N LEU A 108 2.28 -6.35 9.61
CA LEU A 108 2.41 -7.50 8.72
C LEU A 108 2.94 -7.00 7.39
N GLU A 109 4.00 -7.63 6.92
CA GLU A 109 4.39 -7.60 5.52
C GLU A 109 3.38 -8.42 4.71
N CYS A 110 2.87 -7.80 3.65
CA CYS A 110 1.87 -8.34 2.76
C CYS A 110 2.42 -8.28 1.33
N ARG A 111 2.56 -9.44 0.70
CA ARG A 111 3.03 -9.54 -0.69
C ARG A 111 1.84 -9.61 -1.62
N ILE A 112 1.79 -8.70 -2.59
CA ILE A 112 0.65 -8.51 -3.50
C ILE A 112 1.15 -8.58 -4.93
N ALA A 113 0.54 -9.40 -5.78
CA ALA A 113 0.79 -9.36 -7.21
C ALA A 113 0.28 -8.03 -7.79
N LEU A 114 1.09 -7.34 -8.61
CA LEU A 114 0.71 -6.04 -9.18
C LEU A 114 -0.59 -6.10 -9.99
N GLU A 115 -0.88 -7.24 -10.63
CA GLU A 115 -2.12 -7.46 -11.38
C GLU A 115 -3.38 -7.53 -10.50
N ASP A 116 -3.24 -7.90 -9.24
CA ASP A 116 -4.32 -7.97 -8.25
C ASP A 116 -4.43 -6.68 -7.41
N MET A 117 -3.57 -5.70 -7.66
CA MET A 117 -3.47 -4.46 -6.92
C MET A 117 -4.24 -3.33 -7.61
N ALA A 118 -4.99 -2.55 -6.83
CA ALA A 118 -5.64 -1.33 -7.28
C ALA A 118 -5.23 -0.14 -6.43
N VAL A 119 -5.10 1.01 -7.10
CA VAL A 119 -4.65 2.27 -6.53
C VAL A 119 -5.53 3.40 -7.05
N HIS A 120 -5.69 4.45 -6.25
CA HIS A 120 -6.55 5.58 -6.58
C HIS A 120 -5.80 6.88 -6.29
N PHE A 121 -4.97 7.33 -7.23
CA PHE A 121 -4.22 8.59 -7.11
C PHE A 121 -5.12 9.81 -6.85
N ASP A 122 -6.38 9.72 -7.26
CA ASP A 122 -7.39 10.77 -7.17
C ASP A 122 -8.40 10.54 -6.04
N GLY A 123 -8.18 9.51 -5.22
CA GLY A 123 -9.03 9.19 -4.08
C GLY A 123 -8.77 10.07 -2.85
N ASP A 124 -9.55 9.83 -1.79
CA ASP A 124 -9.42 10.54 -0.50
C ASP A 124 -8.15 10.12 0.28
N TYR A 125 -7.61 8.94 -0.03
CA TYR A 125 -6.49 8.28 0.61
C TYR A 125 -5.53 7.72 -0.46
N PRO A 126 -4.92 8.58 -1.29
CA PRO A 126 -4.06 8.13 -2.39
C PRO A 126 -2.82 7.36 -1.91
N GLU A 127 -2.47 7.48 -0.63
CA GLU A 127 -1.37 6.75 0.02
C GLU A 127 -1.68 5.31 0.42
N LYS A 128 -2.89 4.80 0.16
CA LYS A 128 -3.21 3.39 0.38
C LYS A 128 -3.44 2.67 -0.95
N CYS A 129 -3.17 1.38 -0.96
CA CYS A 129 -3.59 0.49 -2.04
C CYS A 129 -4.63 -0.49 -1.51
N LYS A 130 -5.26 -1.21 -2.45
CA LYS A 130 -6.13 -2.35 -2.13
C LYS A 130 -5.81 -3.52 -3.05
N ALA A 131 -6.15 -4.73 -2.61
CA ALA A 131 -5.99 -5.92 -3.42
C ALA A 131 -7.07 -6.97 -3.13
N LYS A 132 -7.18 -7.93 -4.05
CA LYS A 132 -8.01 -9.14 -3.85
C LYS A 132 -7.52 -9.99 -2.68
N GLY A 133 -6.20 -10.10 -2.51
CA GLY A 133 -5.58 -10.88 -1.45
C GLY A 133 -4.07 -10.82 -1.50
N VAL A 134 -3.42 -11.53 -0.59
CA VAL A 134 -1.96 -11.70 -0.61
C VAL A 134 -1.57 -12.93 -1.43
N CYS A 135 -0.42 -12.85 -2.10
CA CYS A 135 0.14 -13.96 -2.89
C CYS A 135 1.21 -14.78 -2.15
N ALA A 136 1.54 -14.41 -0.91
CA ALA A 136 2.43 -15.17 -0.03
C ALA A 136 1.98 -15.09 1.43
N PRO A 137 2.41 -16.03 2.28
CA PRO A 137 2.13 -15.99 3.72
C PRO A 137 2.55 -14.66 4.36
N LEU A 138 1.69 -14.14 5.22
CA LEU A 138 1.96 -12.93 6.01
C LEU A 138 3.18 -13.13 6.90
N ILE A 139 4.06 -12.13 6.95
CA ILE A 139 5.22 -12.12 7.85
C ILE A 139 5.03 -10.98 8.85
N GLU A 140 5.17 -11.29 10.14
CA GLU A 140 5.17 -10.25 11.16
C GLU A 140 6.48 -9.47 11.12
N VAL A 141 6.37 -8.14 11.16
CA VAL A 141 7.49 -7.20 11.08
C VAL A 141 7.41 -6.16 12.19
N ASP A 142 8.55 -5.54 12.50
CA ASP A 142 8.61 -4.37 13.36
C ASP A 142 8.10 -3.11 12.63
N VAL A 143 8.06 -1.99 13.36
CA VAL A 143 7.65 -0.68 12.81
C VAL A 143 8.55 -0.16 11.67
N ASN A 144 9.73 -0.76 11.48
CA ASN A 144 10.67 -0.43 10.41
C ASN A 144 10.60 -1.42 9.24
N GLY A 145 9.69 -2.40 9.28
CA GLY A 145 9.52 -3.41 8.23
C GLY A 145 10.53 -4.55 8.32
N LYS A 146 11.21 -4.73 9.45
CA LYS A 146 12.12 -5.85 9.66
C LYS A 146 11.35 -7.06 10.22
N PRO A 147 11.52 -8.27 9.66
CA PRO A 147 10.89 -9.47 10.20
C PRO A 147 11.18 -9.67 11.69
N ILE A 148 10.13 -9.98 12.45
CA ILE A 148 10.24 -10.42 13.84
C ILE A 148 10.39 -11.94 13.80
N ALA A 149 11.42 -12.47 14.46
CA ALA A 149 11.61 -13.91 14.52
C ALA A 149 10.40 -14.55 15.22
N VAL A 150 9.66 -15.39 14.50
CA VAL A 150 8.67 -16.26 15.12
C VAL A 150 9.46 -17.24 15.97
N GLN A 151 9.34 -17.15 17.29
CA GLN A 151 9.83 -18.21 18.17
C GLN A 151 9.06 -19.48 17.77
N ALA A 152 9.75 -20.42 17.13
CA ALA A 152 9.17 -21.70 16.80
C ALA A 152 8.68 -22.33 18.11
N ALA A 153 7.36 -22.50 18.25
CA ALA A 153 6.82 -23.31 19.31
C ALA A 153 7.40 -24.71 19.12
N GLU A 154 8.27 -25.13 20.04
CA GLU A 154 8.76 -26.49 20.10
C GLU A 154 7.54 -27.43 20.18
N ALA A 155 7.39 -28.27 19.17
CA ALA A 155 6.40 -29.34 19.21
C ALA A 155 6.80 -30.30 20.33
N VAL A 156 6.09 -30.22 21.45
CA VAL A 156 6.12 -31.24 22.49
C VAL A 156 5.67 -32.56 21.85
N LYS A 157 6.62 -33.49 21.72
CA LYS A 157 6.36 -34.89 21.36
C LYS A 157 5.66 -35.62 22.49
#